data_AF-A0A098EYK8-F1
#
_entry.id   AF-A0A098EYK8-F1
#
_cell.length_a   1.000
_cell.length_b   1.000
_cell.length_c   1.000
_cell.angle_alpha   90.00
_cell.angle_beta   90.00
_cell.angle_gamma   90.00
#
_symmetry.space_group_name_H-M   'P 1'
#
loop_
_entity.id
_entity.type
_entity.pdbx_description
1 polymer ?
#
loop_
_entity_poly.entity_id
_entity_poly.type
_entity_poly.pdbx_seq_one_letter_code
_entity_poly.pdbx_strand_id
1 'polypeptide(L)'
;MVDFLQFLNENYFFLVPVLWIIGYALKQTPSIPDWSIIWILFAISLFLACFAFGLNIQAITNGIIATGVAVFGQQAVKQTLEAKNKRK
;
A
#
# COMPACT_ATOMS: atom_id res chain seq x y z
N MET A 1 14.36 -8.48 8.53
CA MET A 1 13.41 -7.63 7.77
C MET A 1 12.36 -7.21 8.79
N VAL A 2 12.12 -5.92 8.99
CA VAL A 2 11.05 -5.50 9.92
C VAL A 2 9.73 -5.90 9.28
N ASP A 3 9.02 -6.86 9.86
CA ASP A 3 7.72 -7.29 9.36
C ASP A 3 6.67 -6.25 9.77
N PHE A 4 6.57 -5.17 8.98
CA PHE A 4 5.58 -4.11 9.18
C PHE A 4 4.14 -4.64 9.26
N LEU A 5 3.89 -5.82 8.70
CA LEU A 5 2.63 -6.56 8.84
C LEU A 5 2.28 -6.91 10.29
N GLN A 6 3.25 -7.11 11.19
CA GLN A 6 2.98 -7.42 12.60
C GLN A 6 2.37 -6.25 13.37
N PHE A 7 2.59 -5.02 12.89
CA PHE A 7 1.98 -3.82 13.48
C PHE A 7 0.60 -3.51 12.89
N LEU A 8 0.18 -4.28 11.88
CA LEU A 8 -1.08 -4.13 11.19
C LEU A 8 -2.08 -5.10 11.84
N ASN A 9 -3.16 -4.57 12.38
CA ASN A 9 -4.21 -5.39 12.97
C ASN A 9 -4.80 -6.32 11.89
N GLU A 10 -5.06 -7.59 12.23
CA GLU A 10 -5.53 -8.62 11.29
C GLU A 10 -6.78 -8.19 10.49
N ASN A 11 -7.67 -7.42 11.13
CA ASN A 11 -8.88 -6.90 10.49
C ASN A 11 -8.57 -5.97 9.30
N TYR A 12 -7.36 -5.42 9.22
CA TYR A 12 -6.93 -4.46 8.22
C TYR A 12 -6.00 -5.09 7.18
N PHE A 13 -5.66 -6.38 7.29
CA PHE A 13 -4.79 -7.06 6.30
C PHE A 13 -5.34 -6.99 4.88
N PHE A 14 -6.68 -6.99 4.72
CA PHE A 14 -7.30 -6.86 3.40
C PHE A 14 -7.01 -5.53 2.71
N LEU A 15 -6.66 -4.45 3.45
CA LEU A 15 -6.34 -3.15 2.84
C LEU A 15 -5.11 -3.25 1.95
N VAL A 16 -4.12 -4.08 2.30
CA VAL A 16 -2.88 -4.22 1.55
C VAL A 16 -3.11 -4.70 0.10
N PRO A 17 -3.79 -5.84 -0.16
CA PRO A 17 -4.07 -6.27 -1.53
C PRO A 17 -5.02 -5.31 -2.26
N VAL A 18 -5.98 -4.67 -1.57
CA VAL A 18 -6.86 -3.64 -2.17
C VAL A 18 -6.03 -2.45 -2.67
N LEU A 19 -5.12 -1.93 -1.84
CA LEU A 19 -4.21 -0.85 -2.21
C LEU A 19 -3.29 -1.23 -3.37
N TRP A 20 -2.87 -2.50 -3.47
CA TRP A 20 -2.10 -2.97 -4.62
C TRP A 20 -2.88 -2.91 -5.93
N ILE A 21 -4.15 -3.35 -5.94
CA ILE A 21 -5.00 -3.29 -7.13
C ILE A 21 -5.20 -1.84 -7.56
N ILE A 22 -5.51 -0.96 -6.61
CA ILE A 22 -5.70 0.47 -6.87
C ILE A 22 -4.39 1.11 -7.37
N GLY A 23 -3.26 0.81 -6.73
CA GLY A 23 -1.96 1.35 -7.10
C GLY A 23 -1.51 0.87 -8.49
N TYR A 24 -1.85 -0.36 -8.86
CA TYR A 24 -1.62 -0.88 -10.20
C TYR A 24 -2.49 -0.18 -11.24
N ALA A 25 -3.78 0.04 -10.96
CA ALA A 25 -4.69 0.79 -11.84
C ALA A 25 -4.23 2.25 -12.05
N LEU A 26 -3.79 2.91 -10.97
CA LEU A 26 -3.23 4.28 -11.03
C LEU A 26 -1.98 4.33 -11.92
N LYS A 27 -1.08 3.34 -11.82
CA LYS A 27 0.11 3.25 -12.69
C LYS A 27 -0.19 3.07 -14.17
N GLN A 28 -1.32 2.46 -14.52
CA GLN A 28 -1.73 2.34 -15.93
C GLN A 28 -2.35 3.62 -16.47
N THR A 29 -2.69 4.58 -15.61
CA THR A 29 -3.32 5.84 -16.03
C THR A 29 -2.25 6.79 -16.56
N PRO A 30 -2.25 7.15 -17.86
CA PRO A 30 -1.15 7.91 -18.48
C PRO A 30 -1.01 9.34 -17.95
N SER A 31 -2.03 9.87 -17.29
CA SER A 31 -2.04 11.23 -16.75
C SER A 31 -1.52 11.33 -15.30
N ILE A 32 -1.20 10.21 -14.64
CA ILE A 32 -0.85 10.19 -13.21
C ILE A 32 0.66 9.96 -13.04
N PRO A 33 1.41 10.93 -12.51
CA PRO A 33 2.83 10.76 -12.28
C PRO A 33 3.10 9.84 -11.08
N ASP A 34 4.15 9.02 -11.16
CA ASP A 34 4.47 7.98 -10.16
C ASP A 34 4.54 8.47 -8.71
N TRP A 35 5.04 9.69 -8.49
CA TRP A 35 5.16 10.27 -7.15
C TRP A 35 3.79 10.54 -6.50
N SER A 36 2.77 10.84 -7.30
CA SER A 36 1.42 11.15 -6.83
C SER A 36 0.68 9.90 -6.36
N ILE A 37 1.05 8.72 -6.87
CA ILE A 37 0.42 7.44 -6.54
C ILE A 37 0.53 7.15 -5.05
N ILE A 38 1.66 7.49 -4.43
CA ILE A 38 1.89 7.31 -2.98
C ILE A 38 0.87 8.13 -2.18
N TRP A 39 0.66 9.40 -2.55
CA TRP A 39 -0.27 10.29 -1.87
C TRP A 39 -1.73 9.88 -2.09
N ILE A 40 -2.07 9.42 -3.30
CA ILE A 40 -3.41 8.91 -3.62
C ILE A 40 -3.71 7.65 -2.81
N LEU A 41 -2.80 6.68 -2.80
CA LEU A 41 -2.94 5.45 -2.01
C LEU A 41 -3.06 5.75 -0.52
N PHE A 42 -2.28 6.70 -0.01
CA PHE A 42 -2.36 7.13 1.38
C PHE A 42 -3.74 7.69 1.73
N ALA A 43 -4.26 8.60 0.92
CA ALA A 43 -5.59 9.19 1.12
C ALA A 43 -6.69 8.12 1.06
N ILE A 44 -6.61 7.20 0.08
CA ILE A 44 -7.57 6.09 -0.08
C ILE A 44 -7.51 5.14 1.10
N SER A 45 -6.31 4.78 1.58
CA SER A 45 -6.13 3.89 2.73
C SER A 45 -6.74 4.51 3.98
N LEU A 46 -6.45 5.80 4.24
CA LEU A 46 -6.99 6.52 5.39
C LEU A 46 -8.52 6.58 5.32
N PHE A 47 -9.06 6.88 4.14
CA PHE A 47 -10.50 6.94 3.91
C PHE A 47 -11.16 5.58 4.14
N LEU A 48 -10.62 4.51 3.55
CA LEU A 48 -11.16 3.15 3.71
C LEU A 48 -11.07 2.66 5.15
N ALA A 49 -9.95 2.90 5.83
CA ALA A 49 -9.78 2.50 7.22
C ALA A 49 -10.78 3.23 8.14
N CYS A 50 -10.93 4.55 7.97
CA CYS A 50 -11.89 5.35 8.73
C CYS A 50 -13.34 5.01 8.39
N PHE A 51 -13.65 4.68 7.13
CA PHE A 51 -14.99 4.31 6.70
C PHE A 51 -15.39 2.92 7.22
N ALA A 52 -14.48 1.95 7.19
CA ALA A 52 -14.76 0.57 7.60
C ALA A 52 -14.80 0.39 9.12
N PHE A 53 -13.94 1.10 9.87
CA PHE A 53 -13.76 0.88 11.32
C PHE A 53 -14.05 2.11 12.18
N GLY A 54 -14.53 3.19 11.57
CA GLY A 54 -14.81 4.46 12.22
C GLY A 54 -13.59 5.37 12.37
N LEU A 55 -13.85 6.63 12.70
CA LEU A 55 -12.82 7.65 12.95
C LEU A 55 -12.21 7.45 14.34
N ASN A 56 -11.20 6.59 14.43
CA ASN A 56 -10.43 6.39 15.66
C ASN A 56 -8.92 6.30 15.35
N ILE A 57 -8.10 6.40 16.40
CA ILE A 57 -6.63 6.38 16.27
C ILE A 57 -6.15 5.05 15.69
N GLN A 58 -6.78 3.92 16.05
CA GLN A 58 -6.41 2.59 15.55
C GLN A 58 -6.61 2.50 14.03
N ALA A 59 -7.73 2.99 13.50
CA ALA A 59 -8.04 2.99 12.08
C ALA A 59 -7.06 3.86 11.30
N ILE A 60 -6.76 5.06 11.82
CA ILE A 60 -5.77 5.98 11.23
C ILE A 60 -4.39 5.31 11.18
N THR A 61 -3.90 4.79 12.31
CA THR A 61 -2.59 4.15 12.39
C THR A 61 -2.49 2.91 11.49
N ASN A 62 -3.50 2.04 11.51
CA ASN A 62 -3.53 0.86 10.64
C ASN A 62 -3.59 1.25 9.15
N GLY A 63 -4.33 2.31 8.78
CA GLY A 63 -4.36 2.83 7.41
C GLY A 63 -2.99 3.36 6.95
N ILE A 64 -2.25 4.04 7.82
CA ILE A 64 -0.89 4.51 7.54
C ILE A 64 0.05 3.31 7.33
N ILE A 65 0.03 2.34 8.25
CA ILE A 65 0.87 1.13 8.16
C ILE A 65 0.53 0.33 6.91
N ALA A 66 -0.75 0.13 6.60
CA ALA A 66 -1.21 -0.57 5.40
C ALA A 66 -0.71 0.10 4.12
N THR A 67 -0.71 1.44 4.06
CA THR A 67 -0.14 2.18 2.91
C THR A 67 1.36 1.92 2.79
N GLY A 68 2.10 2.01 3.89
CA GLY A 68 3.54 1.74 3.90
C GLY A 68 3.86 0.33 3.42
N VAL A 69 3.18 -0.68 3.98
CA VAL A 69 3.32 -2.08 3.57
C VAL A 69 2.99 -2.26 2.09
N ALA A 70 1.90 -1.66 1.60
CA ALA A 70 1.51 -1.77 0.19
C ALA A 70 2.57 -1.16 -0.74
N VAL A 71 3.04 0.06 -0.46
CA VAL A 71 4.01 0.76 -1.31
C VAL A 71 5.39 0.09 -1.27
N PHE A 72 5.92 -0.19 -0.08
CA PHE A 72 7.24 -0.82 0.06
C PHE A 72 7.21 -2.29 -0.38
N GLY A 73 6.15 -3.02 -0.10
CA GLY A 73 5.96 -4.39 -0.58
C GLY A 73 5.97 -4.45 -2.11
N GLN A 74 5.27 -3.54 -2.79
CA GLN A 74 5.28 -3.48 -4.25
C GLN A 74 6.67 -3.14 -4.81
N GLN A 75 7.42 -2.26 -4.14
CA GLN A 75 8.80 -1.93 -4.53
C GLN A 75 9.75 -3.11 -4.33
N ALA A 76 9.67 -3.83 -3.21
CA ALA A 76 10.50 -5.00 -2.93
C ALA A 76 10.28 -6.12 -3.98
N VAL A 77 9.02 -6.36 -4.38
CA VAL A 77 8.69 -7.31 -5.44
C VAL A 77 9.30 -6.87 -6.77
N LYS A 78 9.17 -5.59 -7.15
CA LYS A 78 9.78 -5.05 -8.37
C LYS A 78 11.31 -5.21 -8.38
N GLN A 79 11.98 -4.83 -7.29
CA GLN A 79 13.44 -4.96 -7.17
C GLN A 79 13.89 -6.42 -7.29
N THR A 80 13.13 -7.36 -6.73
CA THR A 80 13.44 -8.79 -6.80
C THR A 80 13.32 -9.33 -8.24
N LEU A 81 12.29 -8.90 -8.97
CA LEU A 81 12.10 -9.27 -10.38
C LEU A 81 13.19 -8.68 -11.29
N GLU A 82 13.56 -7.42 -11.08
CA GLU A 82 14.63 -6.76 -11.82
C GLU A 82 15.99 -7.40 -11.56
N ALA A 83 16.30 -7.75 -10.30
CA ALA A 83 17.53 -8.44 -9.95
C ALA A 83 17.65 -9.82 -10.62
N LYS A 84 16.53 -10.53 -10.79
CA LYS A 84 16.49 -11.81 -11.52
C LYS A 84 16.73 -11.62 -13.02
N ASN A 85 16.15 -10.58 -13.63
CA ASN A 85 16.33 -10.29 -15.05
C ASN A 85 17.77 -9.87 -15.38
N LYS A 86 18.43 -9.13 -14.49
CA LYS A 86 19.83 -8.69 -14.68
C LYS A 86 20.87 -9.84 -14.59
N ARG A 87 20.47 -11.00 -14.05
CA ARG A 87 21.28 -12.21 -13.94
C ARG A 87 21.11 -13.18 -15.13
N LYS A 88 20.16 -12.91 -16.04
CA LYS A 88 19.98 -13.64 -17.30
C LYS A 88 20.65 -12.90 -18.44
#